data_AF-A0A7Y3L7I7-F1
#
_entry.id   AF-A0A7Y3L7I7-F1
#
_cell.length_a   1.000
_cell.length_b   1.000
_cell.length_c   1.000
_cell.angle_alpha   90.00
_cell.angle_beta   90.00
_cell.angle_gamma   90.00
#
_symmetry.space_group_name_H-M   'P 1'
#
loop_
_entity.id
_entity.type
_entity.pdbx_description
1 polymer ?
#
loop_
_entity_poly.entity_id
_entity_poly.type
_entity_poly.pdbx_seq_one_letter_code
_entity_poly.pdbx_strand_id
1 'polypeptide(L)'
;MDLEHDAIATEQLLVECNALRVTESYRRVHFTSLRDDAIARWRASGHHDTTSQHFVEHRVARGERALAEVLELEVHSDVAYAMCCTDLAERARLSAKDQKKTLADVADVASRAVREEMRYRTTLLGTLQYEVNELTMFIDDHAG
;
A
#
# COMPACT_ATOMS: atom_id res chain seq x y z
N MET A 1 -10.34 33.68 -6.36
CA MET A 1 -9.84 32.39 -5.88
C MET A 1 -8.43 32.66 -5.42
N ASP A 2 -8.19 32.47 -4.13
CA ASP A 2 -6.97 32.92 -3.45
C ASP A 2 -5.90 31.83 -3.55
N LEU A 3 -4.74 32.17 -4.12
CA LEU A 3 -3.63 31.23 -4.33
C LEU A 3 -3.11 30.65 -3.01
N GLU A 4 -3.19 31.42 -1.93
CA GLU A 4 -2.77 30.98 -0.61
C GLU A 4 -3.73 29.92 -0.05
N HIS A 5 -5.03 30.10 -0.24
CA HIS A 5 -6.03 29.11 0.13
C HIS A 5 -5.86 27.80 -0.67
N ASP A 6 -5.68 27.90 -1.99
CA ASP A 6 -5.46 26.74 -2.86
C ASP A 6 -4.16 25.99 -2.48
N ALA A 7 -3.11 26.72 -2.11
CA ALA A 7 -1.85 26.15 -1.63
C ALA A 7 -2.02 25.36 -0.33
N ILE A 8 -2.69 25.94 0.67
CA ILE A 8 -2.96 25.29 1.97
C ILE A 8 -3.78 24.01 1.76
N ALA A 9 -4.84 24.07 0.94
CA ALA A 9 -5.69 22.91 0.67
C ALA A 9 -4.89 21.78 -0.04
N THR A 10 -4.04 22.14 -1.01
CA THR A 10 -3.21 21.18 -1.74
C THR A 10 -2.16 20.53 -0.83
N GLU A 11 -1.55 21.30 0.07
CA GLU A 11 -0.60 20.79 1.07
C GLU A 11 -1.27 19.82 2.04
N GLN A 12 -2.50 20.12 2.51
CA GLN A 12 -3.28 19.22 3.35
C GLN A 12 -3.60 17.90 2.65
N LEU A 13 -3.97 17.94 1.37
CA LEU A 13 -4.21 16.72 0.58
C LEU A 13 -2.95 15.84 0.47
N LEU A 14 -1.76 16.43 0.30
CA LEU A 14 -0.52 15.64 0.31
C LEU A 14 -0.19 15.07 1.67
N VAL A 15 -0.50 15.77 2.77
CA VAL A 15 -0.34 15.23 4.13
C VAL A 15 -1.22 13.99 4.31
N GLU A 16 -2.49 14.06 3.91
CA GLU A 16 -3.41 12.92 3.95
C GLU A 16 -2.92 11.76 3.08
N CYS A 17 -2.50 12.07 1.84
CA CYS A 17 -1.97 11.08 0.91
C CYS A 17 -0.74 10.36 1.50
N ASN A 18 0.18 11.09 2.15
CA ASN A 18 1.34 10.50 2.80
C ASN A 18 0.96 9.63 4.01
N ALA A 19 0.02 10.08 4.83
CA ALA A 19 -0.45 9.33 5.99
C ALA A 19 -1.04 7.97 5.59
N LEU A 20 -1.88 7.95 4.56
CA LEU A 20 -2.43 6.71 4.00
C LEU A 20 -1.35 5.83 3.41
N ARG A 21 -0.45 6.39 2.60
CA ARG A 21 0.66 5.66 1.97
C ARG A 21 1.52 4.93 3.00
N VAL A 22 1.91 5.63 4.06
CA VAL A 22 2.71 5.07 5.16
C VAL A 22 1.94 4.01 5.95
N THR A 23 0.66 4.26 6.25
CA THR A 23 -0.20 3.32 6.99
C THR A 23 -0.34 1.99 6.25
N GLU A 24 -0.65 2.04 4.95
CA GLU A 24 -0.79 0.83 4.14
C GLU A 24 0.56 0.12 3.95
N SER A 25 1.69 0.86 3.90
CA SER A 25 3.02 0.23 3.84
C SER A 25 3.34 -0.52 5.12
N TYR A 26 2.97 0.03 6.27
CA TYR A 26 3.12 -0.65 7.56
C TYR A 26 2.31 -1.95 7.61
N ARG A 27 1.04 -1.91 7.17
CA ARG A 27 0.18 -3.10 7.07
C ARG A 27 0.78 -4.17 6.17
N ARG A 28 1.28 -3.78 4.99
CA ARG A 28 1.98 -4.70 4.08
C ARG A 28 3.15 -5.40 4.78
N VAL A 29 4.06 -4.64 5.40
CA VAL A 29 5.23 -5.21 6.11
C VAL A 29 4.78 -6.18 7.18
N HIS A 30 3.80 -5.78 7.99
CA HIS A 30 3.28 -6.60 9.08
C HIS A 30 2.74 -7.95 8.59
N PHE A 31 1.84 -7.96 7.60
CA PHE A 31 1.29 -9.20 7.06
C PHE A 31 2.32 -10.05 6.33
N THR A 32 3.30 -9.43 5.66
CA THR A 32 4.41 -10.15 5.05
C THR A 32 5.25 -10.88 6.11
N SER A 33 5.56 -10.21 7.22
CA SER A 33 6.29 -10.83 8.34
C SER A 33 5.53 -12.01 8.93
N LEU A 34 4.23 -11.84 9.23
CA LEU A 34 3.40 -12.92 9.78
C LEU A 34 3.33 -14.13 8.84
N ARG A 35 3.21 -13.89 7.54
CA ARG A 35 3.25 -14.95 6.53
C ARG A 35 4.56 -15.71 6.57
N ASP A 36 5.68 -14.98 6.55
CA ASP A 36 7.01 -15.58 6.46
C ASP A 36 7.31 -16.39 7.74
N ASP A 37 6.89 -15.90 8.91
CA ASP A 37 6.96 -16.62 10.17
C ASP A 37 6.10 -17.89 10.16
N ALA A 38 4.87 -17.83 9.65
CA ALA A 38 3.99 -18.99 9.53
C ALA A 38 4.60 -20.05 8.60
N ILE A 39 5.07 -19.65 7.42
CA ILE A 39 5.75 -20.55 6.47
C ILE A 39 7.00 -21.18 7.10
N ALA A 40 7.77 -20.42 7.89
CA ALA A 40 8.93 -20.96 8.59
C ALA A 40 8.54 -22.03 9.62
N ARG A 41 7.47 -21.81 10.40
CA ARG A 41 6.93 -22.82 11.34
C ARG A 41 6.45 -24.06 10.61
N TRP A 42 5.71 -23.89 9.52
CA TRP A 42 5.27 -24.99 8.66
C TRP A 42 6.45 -25.84 8.19
N ARG A 43 7.47 -25.22 7.60
CA ARG A 43 8.68 -25.92 7.14
C ARG A 43 9.41 -26.67 8.27
N ALA A 44 9.30 -26.20 9.51
CA ALA A 44 9.94 -26.82 10.66
C ALA A 44 9.16 -28.02 11.24
N SER A 45 7.84 -28.12 11.04
CA SER A 45 7.01 -29.16 11.67
C SER A 45 7.11 -30.55 11.02
N GLY A 46 7.75 -30.68 9.86
CA GLY A 46 8.18 -31.98 9.33
C GLY A 46 7.28 -32.56 8.24
N HIS A 47 6.90 -33.84 8.36
CA HIS A 47 6.13 -34.51 7.28
C HIS A 47 4.70 -33.98 7.21
N HIS A 48 4.32 -33.45 6.05
CA HIS A 48 2.99 -32.96 5.75
C HIS A 48 2.30 -33.92 4.80
N ASP A 49 1.01 -34.19 5.02
CA ASP A 49 0.21 -34.87 4.02
C ASP A 49 -0.02 -33.96 2.80
N THR A 50 -0.35 -34.59 1.66
CA THR A 50 -0.54 -33.89 0.38
C THR A 50 -1.64 -32.84 0.43
N THR A 51 -2.72 -33.07 1.20
CA THR A 51 -3.83 -32.12 1.30
C THR A 51 -3.41 -30.86 2.05
N SER A 52 -2.75 -31.03 3.19
CA SER A 52 -2.23 -29.92 3.98
C SER A 52 -1.18 -29.12 3.22
N GLN A 53 -0.31 -29.79 2.46
CA GLN A 53 0.64 -29.12 1.59
C GLN A 53 -0.04 -28.28 0.50
N HIS A 54 -1.05 -28.82 -0.18
CA HIS A 54 -1.79 -28.06 -1.20
C HIS A 54 -2.56 -26.87 -0.63
N PHE A 55 -3.11 -26.98 0.58
CA PHE A 55 -3.74 -25.85 1.26
C PHE A 55 -2.73 -24.72 1.47
N VAL A 56 -1.57 -25.02 2.05
CA VAL A 56 -0.51 -24.03 2.29
C VAL A 56 -0.03 -23.41 0.98
N GLU A 57 0.29 -24.21 -0.04
CA GLU A 57 0.71 -23.72 -1.36
C GLU A 57 -0.32 -22.78 -1.99
N HIS A 58 -1.62 -23.13 -1.92
CA HIS A 58 -2.69 -22.30 -2.45
C HIS A 58 -2.79 -20.94 -1.75
N ARG A 59 -2.76 -20.94 -0.41
CA ARG A 59 -2.83 -19.70 0.40
C ARG A 59 -1.63 -18.80 0.15
N VAL A 60 -0.42 -19.37 0.10
CA VAL A 60 0.80 -18.64 -0.20
C VAL A 60 0.73 -18.01 -1.59
N ALA A 61 0.36 -18.77 -2.62
CA ALA A 61 0.28 -18.25 -3.99
C ALA A 61 -0.72 -17.08 -4.13
N ARG A 62 -1.88 -17.15 -3.45
CA ARG A 62 -2.87 -16.05 -3.44
C ARG A 62 -2.34 -14.81 -2.72
N GLY A 63 -1.72 -15.01 -1.55
CA GLY A 63 -1.10 -13.93 -0.80
C GLY A 63 0.04 -13.25 -1.57
N GLU A 64 0.88 -14.03 -2.25
CA GLU A 64 1.97 -13.52 -3.09
C GLU A 64 1.47 -12.69 -4.27
N ARG A 65 0.38 -13.13 -4.91
CA ARG A 65 -0.23 -12.36 -6.00
C ARG A 65 -0.73 -11.01 -5.53
N ALA A 66 -1.44 -10.97 -4.40
CA ALA A 66 -1.91 -9.71 -3.81
C ALA A 66 -0.72 -8.83 -3.37
N LEU A 67 0.33 -9.41 -2.78
CA LEU A 67 1.52 -8.69 -2.36
C LEU A 67 2.27 -8.06 -3.53
N ALA A 68 2.45 -8.79 -4.64
CA ALA A 68 3.13 -8.27 -5.83
C ALA A 68 2.43 -7.01 -6.35
N GLU A 69 1.10 -7.05 -6.42
CA GLU A 69 0.31 -5.91 -6.89
C GLU A 69 0.36 -4.72 -5.92
N VAL A 70 0.33 -4.97 -4.60
CA VAL A 70 0.53 -3.91 -3.59
C VAL A 70 1.89 -3.24 -3.77
N LEU A 71 2.96 -4.00 -4.03
CA LEU A 71 4.31 -3.45 -4.21
C LEU A 71 4.41 -2.58 -5.48
N GLU A 72 3.76 -2.98 -6.58
CA GLU A 72 3.69 -2.16 -7.79
C GLU A 72 2.97 -0.83 -7.53
N LEU A 73 1.84 -0.87 -6.82
CA LEU A 73 1.11 0.33 -6.41
C LEU A 73 1.92 1.22 -5.46
N GLU A 74 2.67 0.62 -4.54
CA GLU A 74 3.58 1.35 -3.64
C GLU A 74 4.58 2.18 -4.44
N VAL A 75 5.29 1.55 -5.37
CA VAL A 75 6.30 2.23 -6.21
C VAL A 75 5.68 3.38 -7.00
N HIS A 76 4.54 3.15 -7.66
CA HIS A 76 3.85 4.21 -8.41
C HIS A 76 3.42 5.37 -7.50
N SER A 77 2.86 5.06 -6.33
CA SER A 77 2.40 6.07 -5.37
C SER A 77 3.57 6.87 -4.77
N ASP A 78 4.72 6.24 -4.52
CA ASP A 78 5.93 6.88 -4.00
C ASP A 78 6.50 7.86 -5.03
N VAL A 79 6.55 7.46 -6.30
CA VAL A 79 7.01 8.32 -7.40
C VAL A 79 6.07 9.52 -7.57
N ALA A 80 4.76 9.28 -7.64
CA ALA A 80 3.77 10.35 -7.80
C ALA A 80 3.82 11.35 -6.63
N TYR A 81 3.94 10.85 -5.40
CA TYR A 81 4.07 11.68 -4.21
C TYR A 81 5.35 12.53 -4.23
N ALA A 82 6.50 11.93 -4.58
CA ALA A 82 7.77 12.65 -4.67
C ALA A 82 7.74 13.75 -5.74
N MET A 83 7.11 13.50 -6.89
CA MET A 83 6.89 14.51 -7.92
C MET A 83 6.03 15.66 -7.39
N CYS A 84 4.90 15.36 -6.75
CA CYS A 84 4.02 16.37 -6.16
C CYS A 84 4.74 17.25 -5.12
N CYS A 85 5.57 16.64 -4.25
CA CYS A 85 6.37 17.39 -3.30
C CYS A 85 7.37 18.33 -3.98
N THR A 86 7.99 17.88 -5.07
CA THR A 86 8.92 18.69 -5.86
C THR A 86 8.21 19.87 -6.51
N ASP A 87 7.08 19.62 -7.18
CA ASP A 87 6.27 20.64 -7.85
C ASP A 87 5.77 21.71 -6.86
N LEU A 88 5.35 21.32 -5.65
CA LEU A 88 4.97 22.28 -4.61
C LEU A 88 6.15 23.09 -4.07
N ALA A 89 7.32 22.46 -3.90
CA ALA A 89 8.51 23.17 -3.41
C ALA A 89 9.02 24.22 -4.42
N GLU A 90 8.89 23.93 -5.71
CA GLU A 90 9.34 24.83 -6.78
C GLU A 90 8.31 25.90 -7.15
N ARG A 91 7.04 25.71 -6.77
CA ARG A 91 5.89 26.60 -7.03
C ARG A 91 6.19 28.08 -6.83
N ALA A 92 6.85 28.45 -5.73
CA ALA A 92 7.07 29.86 -5.37
C ALA A 92 7.90 30.64 -6.41
N ARG A 93 8.64 29.94 -7.28
CA ARG A 93 9.45 30.54 -8.36
C ARG A 93 8.65 30.79 -9.64
N LEU A 94 7.41 30.30 -9.71
CA LEU A 94 6.57 30.34 -10.90
C LEU A 94 5.74 31.63 -10.96
N SER A 95 5.24 31.94 -12.16
CA SER A 95 4.26 33.00 -12.34
C SER A 95 2.94 32.64 -11.64
N ALA A 96 2.11 33.62 -11.25
CA ALA A 96 0.81 33.35 -10.61
C ALA A 96 -0.10 32.39 -11.43
N LYS A 97 -0.03 32.47 -12.76
CA LYS A 97 -0.75 31.56 -13.67
C LYS A 97 -0.22 30.12 -13.55
N ASP A 98 1.09 29.96 -13.57
CA ASP A 98 1.74 28.65 -13.53
C ASP A 98 1.68 28.04 -12.12
N GLN A 99 1.70 28.86 -11.06
CA GLN A 99 1.42 28.44 -9.69
C GLN A 99 0.02 27.83 -9.60
N LYS A 100 -1.00 28.53 -10.13
CA LYS A 100 -2.37 28.03 -10.12
C LYS A 100 -2.49 26.69 -10.87
N LYS A 101 -1.82 26.57 -12.02
CA LYS A 101 -1.80 25.32 -12.78
C LYS A 101 -1.14 24.19 -11.98
N THR A 102 0.04 24.44 -11.42
CA THR A 102 0.80 23.48 -10.62
C THR A 102 -0.02 22.99 -9.41
N LEU A 103 -0.70 23.91 -8.70
CA LEU A 103 -1.59 23.56 -7.60
C LEU A 103 -2.73 22.64 -8.03
N ALA A 104 -3.37 22.94 -9.17
CA ALA A 104 -4.44 22.11 -9.71
C ALA A 104 -3.94 20.72 -10.12
N ASP A 105 -2.78 20.64 -10.78
CA ASP A 105 -2.18 19.37 -11.21
C ASP A 105 -1.81 18.50 -9.99
N VAL A 106 -1.19 19.08 -8.96
CA VAL A 106 -0.86 18.37 -7.71
C VAL A 106 -2.14 17.94 -6.97
N ALA A 107 -3.14 18.81 -6.88
CA ALA A 107 -4.40 18.49 -6.21
C ALA A 107 -5.14 17.34 -6.91
N ASP A 108 -5.12 17.28 -8.24
CA ASP A 108 -5.71 16.18 -9.02
C ASP A 108 -5.02 14.84 -8.73
N VAL A 109 -3.69 14.82 -8.80
CA VAL A 109 -2.89 13.62 -8.51
C VAL A 109 -3.12 13.14 -7.07
N ALA A 110 -3.04 14.04 -6.09
CA ALA A 110 -3.24 13.71 -4.67
C ALA A 110 -4.67 13.20 -4.41
N SER A 111 -5.67 13.84 -5.00
CA SER A 111 -7.08 13.43 -4.88
C SER A 111 -7.32 12.04 -5.46
N ARG A 112 -6.77 11.75 -6.66
CA ARG A 112 -6.87 10.43 -7.29
C ARG A 112 -6.19 9.35 -6.44
N ALA A 113 -4.99 9.64 -5.94
CA ALA A 113 -4.27 8.71 -5.08
C ALA A 113 -5.08 8.35 -3.83
N VAL A 114 -5.66 9.35 -3.14
CA VAL A 114 -6.50 9.13 -1.94
C VAL A 114 -7.78 8.34 -2.26
N ARG A 115 -8.47 8.68 -3.35
CA ARG A 115 -9.82 8.13 -3.63
C ARG A 115 -9.79 6.74 -4.28
N GLU A 116 -8.87 6.52 -5.20
CA GLU A 116 -8.89 5.35 -6.09
C GLU A 116 -7.76 4.38 -5.74
N GLU A 117 -6.52 4.86 -5.76
CA GLU A 117 -5.35 4.00 -5.55
C GLU A 117 -5.31 3.43 -4.13
N MET A 118 -5.55 4.25 -3.11
CA MET A 118 -5.57 3.80 -1.71
C MET A 118 -6.73 2.84 -1.43
N ARG A 119 -7.89 3.03 -2.05
CA ARG A 119 -9.03 2.10 -1.91
C ARG A 119 -8.70 0.73 -2.49
N TYR A 120 -8.06 0.71 -3.65
CA TYR A 120 -7.64 -0.53 -4.28
C TYR A 120 -6.57 -1.24 -3.46
N ARG A 121 -5.55 -0.50 -3.02
CA ARG A 121 -4.49 -1.01 -2.14
C ARG A 121 -5.02 -1.58 -0.82
N THR A 122 -5.99 -0.90 -0.20
CA THR A 122 -6.69 -1.39 1.01
C THR A 122 -7.36 -2.74 0.76
N THR A 123 -7.97 -2.93 -0.41
CA THR A 123 -8.66 -4.17 -0.78
C THR A 123 -7.67 -5.32 -0.94
N LEU A 124 -6.55 -5.07 -1.64
CA LEU A 124 -5.47 -6.05 -1.79
C LEU A 124 -4.84 -6.41 -0.44
N LEU A 125 -4.63 -5.44 0.44
CA LEU A 125 -4.13 -5.69 1.79
C LEU A 125 -5.13 -6.46 2.66
N GLY A 126 -6.44 -6.27 2.44
CA GLY A 126 -7.47 -7.12 3.04
C GLY A 126 -7.39 -8.57 2.54
N THR A 127 -7.09 -8.78 1.27
CA THR A 127 -6.84 -10.13 0.71
C THR A 127 -5.59 -10.73 1.33
N LEU A 128 -4.46 -10.01 1.36
CA LEU A 128 -3.23 -10.48 1.98
C LEU A 128 -3.46 -10.85 3.45
N GLN A 129 -4.12 -9.96 4.21
CA GLN A 129 -4.49 -10.22 5.61
C GLN A 129 -5.30 -11.51 5.77
N TYR A 130 -6.32 -11.70 4.93
CA TYR A 130 -7.16 -12.90 4.98
C TYR A 130 -6.35 -14.18 4.71
N GLU A 131 -5.55 -14.21 3.64
CA GLU A 131 -4.74 -15.38 3.30
C GLU A 131 -3.71 -15.69 4.40
N VAL A 132 -3.09 -14.67 5.00
CA VAL A 132 -2.13 -14.82 6.10
C VAL A 132 -2.79 -15.34 7.38
N ASN A 133 -3.98 -14.86 7.71
CA ASN A 133 -4.71 -15.33 8.89
C ASN A 133 -5.12 -16.79 8.74
N GLU A 134 -5.68 -17.16 7.59
CA GLU A 134 -6.06 -18.56 7.29
C GLU A 134 -4.85 -19.48 7.31
N LEU A 135 -3.73 -19.04 6.73
CA LEU A 135 -2.47 -19.78 6.75
C LEU A 135 -1.96 -19.98 8.19
N THR A 136 -1.95 -18.91 8.98
CA THR A 136 -1.46 -18.92 10.36
C THR A 136 -2.31 -19.85 11.22
N MET A 137 -3.64 -19.71 11.18
CA MET A 137 -4.58 -20.57 11.92
C MET A 137 -4.41 -22.03 11.54
N PHE A 138 -4.36 -22.33 10.24
CA PHE A 138 -4.18 -23.70 9.78
C PHE A 138 -2.87 -24.32 10.28
N ILE A 139 -1.77 -23.58 10.20
CA ILE A 139 -0.46 -24.06 10.65
C ILE A 139 -0.44 -24.25 12.16
N ASP A 140 -0.98 -23.31 12.93
CA ASP A 140 -1.01 -23.42 14.39
C ASP A 140 -1.87 -24.60 14.85
N ASP A 141 -2.95 -24.94 14.14
CA ASP A 141 -3.79 -26.12 14.40
C ASP A 141 -3.09 -27.46 14.06
N HIS A 142 -2.14 -27.47 13.12
CA HIS A 142 -1.50 -28.70 12.59
C HIS A 142 -0.04 -28.89 13.03
N ALA A 143 0.61 -27.84 13.54
CA ALA A 143 1.97 -27.89 14.08
C ALA A 143 2.01 -27.97 15.62
N GLY A 144 0.83 -28.07 16.27
CA GLY A 144 0.66 -28.24 17.71
C GLY A 144 0.98 -29.64 18.22
#